data_AF-A0A4R4TT42-F1
#
_entry.id   AF-A0A4R4TT42-F1
#
_cell.length_a   1.000
_cell.length_b   1.000
_cell.length_c   1.000
_cell.angle_alpha   90.00
_cell.angle_beta   90.00
_cell.angle_gamma   90.00
#
_symmetry.space_group_name_H-M   'P 1'
#
loop_
_entity.id
_entity.type
_entity.pdbx_description
1 polymer ?
#
loop_
_entity_poly.entity_id
_entity_poly.type
_entity_poly.pdbx_seq_one_letter_code
_entity_poly.pdbx_strand_id
1 'polypeptide(L)'
;MFWARRAAGLADGAGLTPRWGRGSGPRSGLLTPSLVWTNLAAQRWPPFPPAAPPPLDATEASVDSTNLRRLLGATALAGALALTGAAPTAGANDLGTAEAAAEAVAPTAVPEHALTGYWHNFSNGSVVQKLRDVSDEYDIIAVAFAESTSTPGGIDFTLDPVLGYASEQEFKDDIAAKQAEGVSVIISVGGQNASVSVTDSASAQAFANSTLGLMNEYGFDGVDIDLEHGINAQYLTQAMEAIRAGAGAGLVYTMAPQTLDMQNTSTPYFQLALNTRDFLTVVNMQYYNSGSMLGCDGQVYSSGSVDFLTALACIQLENGLAPSQVGLGVPASPNAAGSGYVSPSVVTAALDCLTKGTRCGAFVPDRTWPDLRGAMTWSVNWDAHSGNAWSNVVGPHVRGL
;
A
#
# COMPACT_ATOMS: atom_id res chain seq x y z
N MET A 1 -1.08 -45.99 -11.04
CA MET A 1 -1.04 -47.41 -10.63
C MET A 1 0.41 -47.87 -10.62
N PHE A 2 0.90 -48.45 -9.50
CA PHE A 2 2.18 -49.17 -9.33
C PHE A 2 3.51 -48.49 -9.77
N TRP A 3 4.70 -48.79 -9.23
CA TRP A 3 5.19 -49.12 -7.87
C TRP A 3 6.71 -49.38 -8.03
N ALA A 4 7.60 -48.83 -7.20
CA ALA A 4 8.91 -49.45 -6.92
C ALA A 4 9.75 -48.72 -5.85
N ARG A 5 10.03 -49.42 -4.72
CA ARG A 5 11.35 -49.54 -4.03
C ARG A 5 11.97 -48.23 -3.46
N ARG A 6 12.83 -48.18 -2.43
CA ARG A 6 13.43 -49.07 -1.39
C ARG A 6 14.08 -48.09 -0.36
N ALA A 7 14.44 -48.41 0.87
CA ALA A 7 14.06 -49.46 1.83
C ALA A 7 14.78 -49.17 3.17
N ALA A 8 14.16 -49.49 4.31
CA ALA A 8 14.84 -49.58 5.60
C ALA A 8 14.11 -50.58 6.51
N GLY A 9 14.84 -51.57 7.01
CA GLY A 9 14.45 -52.35 8.17
C GLY A 9 15.61 -52.38 9.15
N LEU A 10 15.31 -52.53 10.44
CA LEU A 10 16.09 -53.24 11.46
C LEU A 10 15.57 -52.87 12.86
N ALA A 11 14.96 -53.82 13.55
CA ALA A 11 15.29 -54.22 14.93
C ALA A 11 14.15 -55.12 15.48
N ASP A 12 14.43 -56.42 15.61
CA ASP A 12 13.59 -57.35 16.37
C ASP A 12 13.76 -57.12 17.88
N GLY A 13 12.71 -57.44 18.66
CA GLY A 13 12.75 -57.34 20.11
C GLY A 13 11.47 -57.87 20.78
N ALA A 14 11.37 -59.20 20.92
CA ALA A 14 10.36 -59.83 21.77
C ALA A 14 10.45 -59.29 23.21
N GLY A 15 9.38 -59.17 24.00
CA GLY A 15 8.11 -59.90 23.91
C GLY A 15 7.96 -60.77 25.15
N LEU A 16 7.52 -60.17 26.28
CA LEU A 16 7.20 -60.87 27.52
C LEU A 16 5.85 -60.39 28.07
N THR A 17 4.89 -61.32 28.06
CA THR A 17 3.73 -61.37 28.95
C THR A 17 4.02 -62.50 29.99
N PRO A 18 3.21 -62.83 31.03
CA PRO A 18 1.78 -62.52 31.15
C PRO A 18 1.13 -62.42 32.57
N ARG A 19 -0.17 -62.04 32.54
CA ARG A 19 -1.33 -62.66 33.26
C ARG A 19 -1.66 -62.35 34.75
N TRP A 20 -2.99 -62.33 34.97
CA TRP A 20 -3.78 -62.39 36.22
C TRP A 20 -3.79 -61.12 37.11
N GLY A 21 -4.90 -60.72 37.75
CA GLY A 21 -6.30 -61.17 37.60
C GLY A 21 -7.23 -60.87 38.79
N ARG A 22 -8.41 -60.28 38.50
CA ARG A 22 -9.66 -60.20 39.32
C ARG A 22 -9.69 -59.39 40.64
N GLY A 23 -10.79 -58.64 40.81
CA GLY A 23 -11.28 -58.01 42.05
C GLY A 23 -12.05 -56.72 41.74
N SER A 24 -13.38 -56.69 41.50
CA SER A 24 -14.54 -56.98 42.37
C SER A 24 -15.16 -55.72 43.01
N GLY A 25 -16.39 -55.38 42.61
CA GLY A 25 -17.32 -54.57 43.44
C GLY A 25 -17.58 -53.13 42.95
N PRO A 26 -18.84 -52.66 42.91
CA PRO A 26 -19.19 -51.34 42.36
C PRO A 26 -19.40 -50.27 43.45
N ARG A 27 -19.31 -48.99 43.07
CA ARG A 27 -20.05 -47.89 43.70
C ARG A 27 -20.21 -46.68 42.77
N SER A 28 -21.41 -46.14 42.74
CA SER A 28 -21.81 -44.93 42.03
C SER A 28 -21.35 -43.67 42.75
N GLY A 29 -21.05 -42.60 42.00
CA GLY A 29 -20.62 -41.31 42.57
C GLY A 29 -20.44 -40.20 41.54
N LEU A 30 -21.51 -39.43 41.35
CA LEU A 30 -21.56 -38.00 40.99
C LEU A 30 -20.56 -37.44 39.95
N LEU A 31 -21.12 -37.01 38.82
CA LEU A 31 -20.46 -36.15 37.83
C LEU A 31 -20.29 -34.71 38.35
N THR A 32 -19.07 -34.19 38.28
CA THR A 32 -18.79 -32.75 38.18
C THR A 32 -17.72 -32.54 37.09
N PRO A 33 -17.97 -31.71 36.06
CA PRO A 33 -16.96 -31.43 35.04
C PRO A 33 -16.05 -30.30 35.50
N SER A 34 -14.76 -30.60 35.69
CA SER A 34 -13.72 -29.56 35.77
C SER A 34 -13.41 -29.08 34.35
N LEU A 35 -13.56 -27.78 34.11
CA LEU A 35 -13.11 -27.13 32.88
C LEU A 35 -11.58 -27.14 32.81
N VAL A 36 -11.03 -27.96 31.92
CA VAL A 36 -9.62 -27.88 31.51
C VAL A 36 -9.57 -27.12 30.19
N TRP A 37 -8.92 -25.97 30.20
CA TRP A 37 -8.58 -25.25 28.97
C TRP A 37 -7.47 -26.00 28.23
N THR A 38 -7.72 -26.35 26.96
CA THR A 38 -6.68 -26.83 26.04
C THR A 38 -6.79 -26.13 24.70
N ASN A 39 -5.77 -25.32 24.41
CA ASN A 39 -5.19 -25.06 23.09
C ASN A 39 -6.15 -24.66 21.95
N LEU A 40 -6.26 -23.35 21.68
CA LEU A 40 -6.47 -22.91 20.31
C LEU A 40 -5.26 -23.34 19.49
N ALA A 41 -5.46 -24.22 18.52
CA ALA A 41 -4.49 -24.46 17.46
C ALA A 41 -4.45 -23.24 16.53
N ALA A 42 -3.25 -22.82 16.13
CA ALA A 42 -3.08 -21.80 15.11
C ALA A 42 -3.82 -22.20 13.83
N GLN A 43 -4.79 -21.38 13.40
CA GLN A 43 -5.55 -21.64 12.19
C GLN A 43 -4.65 -21.39 10.97
N ARG A 44 -4.26 -22.47 10.29
CA ARG A 44 -3.73 -22.37 8.93
C ARG A 44 -4.86 -21.94 8.00
N TRP A 45 -4.56 -20.96 7.15
CA TRP A 45 -5.52 -20.40 6.21
C TRP A 45 -5.91 -21.44 5.14
N PRO A 46 -7.19 -21.51 4.74
CA PRO A 46 -7.61 -22.33 3.61
C PRO A 46 -7.19 -21.67 2.28
N PRO A 47 -6.87 -22.46 1.24
CA PRO A 47 -6.59 -21.92 -0.09
C PRO A 47 -7.86 -21.35 -0.76
N PHE A 48 -7.70 -20.30 -1.56
CA PHE A 48 -8.79 -19.69 -2.33
C PHE A 48 -9.46 -20.68 -3.29
N PRO A 49 -10.80 -20.65 -3.45
CA PRO A 49 -11.48 -21.35 -4.53
C PRO A 49 -11.22 -20.65 -5.88
N PRO A 50 -11.20 -21.38 -7.00
CA PRO A 50 -11.01 -20.78 -8.33
C PRO A 50 -12.21 -19.91 -8.72
N ALA A 51 -11.93 -18.77 -9.35
CA ALA A 51 -12.95 -17.85 -9.85
C ALA A 51 -13.85 -18.50 -10.93
N ALA A 52 -15.14 -18.17 -10.89
CA ALA A 52 -16.10 -18.60 -11.90
C ALA A 52 -15.94 -17.75 -13.19
N PRO A 53 -16.16 -18.33 -14.39
CA PRO A 53 -16.10 -17.57 -15.64
C PRO A 53 -17.27 -16.58 -15.75
N PRO A 54 -17.09 -15.44 -16.44
CA PRO A 54 -18.15 -14.45 -16.64
C PRO A 54 -19.27 -14.97 -17.55
N PRO A 55 -20.52 -14.48 -17.39
CA PRO A 55 -21.62 -14.82 -18.29
C PRO A 55 -21.44 -14.18 -19.67
N LEU A 56 -21.90 -14.88 -20.70
CA LEU A 56 -21.97 -14.41 -22.08
C LEU A 56 -23.26 -13.61 -22.35
N ASP A 57 -23.20 -12.78 -23.40
CA ASP A 57 -24.26 -11.98 -24.03
C ASP A 57 -24.86 -10.78 -23.27
N ALA A 58 -24.55 -9.58 -23.79
CA ALA A 58 -25.49 -8.45 -23.91
C ALA A 58 -25.07 -7.50 -25.06
N THR A 59 -25.50 -7.83 -26.28
CA THR A 59 -25.82 -6.97 -27.44
C THR A 59 -25.27 -5.53 -27.55
N GLU A 60 -24.67 -5.24 -28.70
CA GLU A 60 -24.31 -3.91 -29.19
C GLU A 60 -25.48 -2.91 -29.18
N ALA A 61 -25.19 -1.64 -28.88
CA ALA A 61 -26.04 -0.50 -29.21
C ALA A 61 -25.19 0.59 -29.87
N SER A 62 -25.37 0.79 -31.19
CA SER A 62 -24.72 1.86 -31.92
C SER A 62 -25.33 3.22 -31.58
N VAL A 63 -24.50 4.25 -31.43
CA VAL A 63 -24.95 5.65 -31.41
C VAL A 63 -24.45 6.32 -32.68
N ASP A 64 -25.42 6.82 -33.44
CA ASP A 64 -25.26 7.46 -34.74
C ASP A 64 -24.56 8.83 -34.63
N SER A 65 -23.87 9.24 -35.70
CA SER A 65 -23.04 10.44 -35.74
C SER A 65 -23.31 11.30 -36.97
N THR A 66 -24.10 12.37 -36.83
CA THR A 66 -24.14 13.45 -37.84
C THR A 66 -24.63 14.82 -37.31
N ASN A 67 -23.77 15.85 -37.48
CA ASN A 67 -24.06 17.23 -37.96
C ASN A 67 -25.17 18.10 -37.28
N LEU A 68 -25.05 19.44 -37.07
CA LEU A 68 -24.61 20.48 -38.01
C LEU A 68 -24.20 21.84 -37.35
N ARG A 69 -23.11 22.39 -37.88
CA ARG A 69 -22.61 23.80 -38.02
C ARG A 69 -23.42 25.05 -37.53
N ARG A 70 -22.66 25.92 -36.83
CA ARG A 70 -22.46 27.42 -36.99
C ARG A 70 -23.63 28.42 -36.87
N LEU A 71 -23.40 29.47 -36.07
CA LEU A 71 -23.37 30.88 -36.55
C LEU A 71 -22.48 31.79 -35.67
N LEU A 72 -22.07 32.95 -36.20
CA LEU A 72 -21.20 33.94 -35.52
C LEU A 72 -22.02 35.06 -34.85
N GLY A 73 -21.42 35.71 -33.84
CA GLY A 73 -21.85 37.03 -33.33
C GLY A 73 -20.70 37.69 -32.57
N ALA A 74 -20.23 38.85 -33.03
CA ALA A 74 -19.06 39.55 -32.47
C ALA A 74 -19.46 40.84 -31.77
N THR A 75 -18.79 41.15 -30.66
CA THR A 75 -18.70 42.51 -30.10
C THR A 75 -17.31 42.72 -29.51
N ALA A 76 -16.54 43.62 -30.12
CA ALA A 76 -15.34 44.19 -29.52
C ALA A 76 -15.69 45.55 -28.92
N LEU A 77 -15.13 45.87 -27.75
CA LEU A 77 -15.02 47.26 -27.30
C LEU A 77 -13.64 47.47 -26.69
N ALA A 78 -12.84 48.33 -27.32
CA ALA A 78 -11.55 48.76 -26.81
C ALA A 78 -11.73 49.97 -25.89
N GLY A 79 -10.91 50.06 -24.83
CA GLY A 79 -10.91 51.17 -23.90
C GLY A 79 -9.63 51.22 -23.09
N ALA A 80 -8.62 51.89 -23.62
CA ALA A 80 -7.37 52.18 -22.91
C ALA A 80 -7.16 53.70 -22.86
N LEU A 81 -6.93 54.25 -21.67
CA LEU A 81 -6.23 55.53 -21.51
C LEU A 81 -5.58 55.59 -20.12
N ALA A 82 -4.44 56.30 -20.02
CA ALA A 82 -3.50 56.17 -18.90
C ALA A 82 -3.27 57.49 -18.14
N LEU A 83 -2.88 57.32 -16.87
CA LEU A 83 -1.90 58.10 -16.09
C LEU A 83 -1.90 59.65 -16.15
N THR A 84 -2.21 60.27 -15.00
CA THR A 84 -1.39 61.26 -14.26
C THR A 84 -1.98 61.37 -12.83
N GLY A 85 -1.27 61.58 -11.71
CA GLY A 85 0.16 61.76 -11.47
C GLY A 85 0.44 62.97 -10.55
N ALA A 86 0.56 62.80 -9.22
CA ALA A 86 1.11 63.81 -8.30
C ALA A 86 1.50 63.23 -6.90
N ALA A 87 2.74 63.49 -6.47
CA ALA A 87 3.22 63.52 -5.07
C ALA A 87 3.45 65.01 -4.68
N PRO A 88 3.88 65.44 -3.46
CA PRO A 88 4.76 64.79 -2.46
C PRO A 88 4.20 64.91 -1.00
N THR A 89 4.86 64.69 0.16
CA THR A 89 6.25 64.88 0.63
C THR A 89 6.61 64.03 1.87
N ALA A 90 7.90 63.67 1.97
CA ALA A 90 8.75 63.56 3.18
C ALA A 90 8.21 62.95 4.49
N GLY A 91 8.79 61.80 4.87
CA GLY A 91 8.85 61.29 6.24
C GLY A 91 10.03 60.31 6.35
N ALA A 92 11.18 60.77 6.84
CA ALA A 92 12.34 59.92 7.00
C ALA A 92 12.25 59.13 8.31
N ASN A 93 12.43 57.81 8.23
CA ASN A 93 12.95 57.00 9.32
C ASN A 93 13.76 55.85 8.73
N ASP A 94 15.01 55.76 9.15
CA ASP A 94 15.98 54.75 8.77
C ASP A 94 15.75 53.50 9.64
N LEU A 95 15.39 52.38 9.00
CA LEU A 95 15.48 51.04 9.57
C LEU A 95 15.99 50.09 8.49
N GLY A 96 17.02 49.33 8.86
CA GLY A 96 17.82 48.55 7.92
C GLY A 96 17.02 47.56 7.09
N THR A 97 17.56 47.28 5.90
CA THR A 97 17.05 46.27 4.97
C THR A 97 16.86 44.93 5.65
N ALA A 98 15.60 44.57 5.91
CA ALA A 98 15.24 43.20 6.21
C ALA A 98 15.50 42.36 4.95
N GLU A 99 16.59 41.62 4.97
CA GLU A 99 16.88 40.55 4.03
C GLU A 99 15.66 39.61 4.05
N ALA A 100 15.07 39.38 2.87
CA ALA A 100 13.89 38.53 2.77
C ALA A 100 14.29 37.13 3.25
N ALA A 101 13.78 36.73 4.40
CA ALA A 101 13.94 35.37 4.89
C ALA A 101 13.44 34.44 3.79
N ALA A 102 14.35 33.63 3.23
CA ALA A 102 13.94 32.55 2.37
C ALA A 102 12.89 31.74 3.13
N GLU A 103 11.73 31.53 2.53
CA GLU A 103 10.81 30.51 3.04
C GLU A 103 11.64 29.23 3.13
N ALA A 104 11.80 28.72 4.36
CA ALA A 104 12.33 27.39 4.55
C ALA A 104 11.35 26.47 3.85
N VAL A 105 11.72 26.00 2.67
CA VAL A 105 10.98 24.98 1.93
C VAL A 105 10.79 23.85 2.93
N ALA A 106 9.55 23.63 3.35
CA ALA A 106 9.24 22.52 4.24
C ALA A 106 9.83 21.27 3.59
N PRO A 107 10.60 20.44 4.33
CA PRO A 107 11.21 19.26 3.74
C PRO A 107 10.11 18.46 3.03
N THR A 108 10.37 18.08 1.77
CA THR A 108 9.45 17.22 1.03
C THR A 108 9.20 15.99 1.88
N ALA A 109 7.95 15.78 2.31
CA ALA A 109 7.59 14.75 3.28
C ALA A 109 8.08 13.34 2.88
N VAL A 110 8.26 13.12 1.58
CA VAL A 110 8.81 11.89 0.99
C VAL A 110 10.03 12.25 0.12
N PRO A 111 11.18 11.57 0.27
CA PRO A 111 12.36 11.75 -0.58
C PRO A 111 12.11 11.27 -2.01
N GLU A 112 12.88 11.77 -2.97
CA GLU A 112 12.75 11.47 -4.41
C GLU A 112 12.70 9.95 -4.68
N HIS A 113 13.63 9.22 -4.09
CA HIS A 113 13.58 7.76 -3.99
C HIS A 113 13.26 7.35 -2.55
N ALA A 114 12.21 6.54 -2.36
CA ALA A 114 11.63 6.19 -1.07
C ALA A 114 11.38 4.68 -0.94
N LEU A 115 11.57 4.18 0.29
CA LEU A 115 11.21 2.85 0.72
C LEU A 115 9.93 2.89 1.57
N THR A 116 8.84 2.33 1.06
CA THR A 116 7.59 2.22 1.83
C THR A 116 7.53 0.90 2.59
N GLY A 117 7.09 0.91 3.85
CA GLY A 117 6.90 -0.29 4.66
C GLY A 117 5.57 -0.30 5.39
N TYR A 118 4.81 -1.39 5.29
CA TYR A 118 3.61 -1.58 6.11
C TYR A 118 3.98 -1.97 7.54
N TRP A 119 3.35 -1.35 8.54
CA TRP A 119 3.51 -1.69 9.96
C TRP A 119 2.20 -2.26 10.51
N HIS A 120 2.27 -3.46 11.09
CA HIS A 120 1.09 -4.16 11.60
C HIS A 120 0.59 -3.55 12.92
N ASN A 121 -0.61 -3.00 12.92
CA ASN A 121 -1.39 -2.69 14.13
C ASN A 121 -2.09 -3.96 14.68
N PHE A 122 -1.40 -5.11 14.65
CA PHE A 122 -1.93 -6.43 15.03
C PHE A 122 -0.81 -7.47 15.12
N SER A 123 -1.14 -8.69 15.57
CA SER A 123 -0.22 -9.84 15.57
C SER A 123 -0.67 -10.95 14.61
N ASN A 124 0.19 -11.34 13.67
CA ASN A 124 -0.04 -12.41 12.70
C ASN A 124 1.07 -13.50 12.67
N GLY A 125 1.95 -13.52 13.68
CA GLY A 125 3.11 -14.43 13.74
C GLY A 125 4.43 -13.83 13.24
N SER A 126 4.40 -12.61 12.69
CA SER A 126 5.59 -11.76 12.53
C SER A 126 6.12 -11.25 13.89
N VAL A 127 7.14 -10.40 13.87
CA VAL A 127 7.52 -9.63 15.07
C VAL A 127 6.44 -8.60 15.39
N VAL A 128 6.06 -8.49 16.66
CA VAL A 128 5.29 -7.37 17.22
C VAL A 128 6.31 -6.34 17.71
N GLN A 129 6.22 -5.10 17.24
CA GLN A 129 7.18 -4.03 17.52
C GLN A 129 6.47 -2.68 17.61
N LYS A 130 7.02 -1.73 18.38
CA LYS A 130 6.54 -0.34 18.36
C LYS A 130 7.02 0.37 17.09
N LEU A 131 6.46 1.55 16.82
CA LEU A 131 6.78 2.33 15.64
C LEU A 131 8.21 2.90 15.74
N ARG A 132 8.66 3.27 16.95
CA ARG A 132 10.07 3.64 17.22
C ARG A 132 11.09 2.53 16.94
N ASP A 133 10.68 1.26 16.90
CA ASP A 133 11.56 0.12 16.68
C ASP A 133 11.74 -0.21 15.18
N VAL A 134 10.99 0.45 14.30
CA VAL A 134 11.06 0.26 12.84
C VAL A 134 12.38 0.80 12.29
N SER A 135 13.01 0.01 11.42
CA SER A 135 14.29 0.32 10.76
C SER A 135 14.30 1.70 10.10
N ASP A 136 15.39 2.44 10.28
CA ASP A 136 15.61 3.79 9.70
C ASP A 136 15.89 3.76 8.17
N GLU A 137 15.74 2.59 7.54
CA GLU A 137 15.76 2.41 6.09
C GLU A 137 14.42 2.72 5.41
N TYR A 138 13.34 2.93 6.18
CA TYR A 138 11.99 3.21 5.66
C TYR A 138 11.67 4.71 5.68
N ASP A 139 11.33 5.27 4.52
CA ASP A 139 10.99 6.69 4.35
C ASP A 139 9.48 6.96 4.44
N ILE A 140 8.65 5.93 4.21
CA ILE A 140 7.19 5.95 4.45
C ILE A 140 6.79 4.72 5.26
N ILE A 141 6.12 4.92 6.39
CA ILE A 141 5.50 3.85 7.17
C ILE A 141 3.97 3.91 7.02
N ALA A 142 3.39 2.87 6.44
CA ALA A 142 1.94 2.72 6.29
C ALA A 142 1.37 1.89 7.46
N VAL A 143 0.60 2.52 8.34
CA VAL A 143 -0.02 1.88 9.50
C VAL A 143 -1.20 1.02 9.04
N ALA A 144 -1.07 -0.29 9.19
CA ALA A 144 -2.01 -1.30 8.72
C ALA A 144 -2.89 -1.81 9.88
N PHE A 145 -4.18 -1.49 9.97
CA PHE A 145 -5.00 -0.65 9.07
C PHE A 145 -6.01 0.16 9.89
N ALA A 146 -6.63 1.16 9.27
CA ALA A 146 -7.92 1.68 9.72
C ALA A 146 -9.04 0.69 9.39
N GLU A 147 -10.05 0.63 10.27
CA GLU A 147 -11.19 -0.27 10.18
C GLU A 147 -12.45 0.45 9.67
N SER A 148 -13.38 -0.30 9.07
CA SER A 148 -14.69 0.24 8.65
C SER A 148 -15.64 0.44 9.84
N THR A 149 -16.25 1.61 9.94
CA THR A 149 -17.31 1.89 10.91
C THR A 149 -18.68 1.37 10.45
N SER A 150 -19.72 1.56 11.27
CA SER A 150 -21.12 1.34 10.88
C SER A 150 -21.67 2.39 9.90
N THR A 151 -20.93 3.47 9.64
CA THR A 151 -21.29 4.49 8.65
C THR A 151 -20.63 4.12 7.31
N PRO A 152 -21.40 3.96 6.20
CA PRO A 152 -20.82 3.67 4.89
C PRO A 152 -19.72 4.66 4.51
N GLY A 153 -18.56 4.15 4.10
CA GLY A 153 -17.35 4.92 3.82
C GLY A 153 -16.59 5.45 5.04
N GLY A 154 -17.21 5.59 6.21
CA GLY A 154 -16.54 6.08 7.42
C GLY A 154 -15.57 5.05 7.99
N ILE A 155 -14.35 5.50 8.31
CA ILE A 155 -13.27 4.70 8.92
C ILE A 155 -12.95 5.16 10.35
N ASP A 156 -12.28 4.31 11.11
CA ASP A 156 -11.76 4.60 12.44
C ASP A 156 -10.45 3.81 12.68
N PHE A 157 -9.67 4.16 13.70
CA PHE A 157 -8.44 3.45 14.06
C PHE A 157 -8.37 3.22 15.58
N THR A 158 -8.20 1.95 15.97
CA THR A 158 -7.94 1.54 17.35
C THR A 158 -6.58 0.89 17.43
N LEU A 159 -5.67 1.47 18.23
CA LEU A 159 -4.35 0.91 18.49
C LEU A 159 -4.45 -0.45 19.21
N ASP A 160 -3.92 -1.53 18.63
CA ASP A 160 -4.03 -2.88 19.21
C ASP A 160 -3.20 -3.00 20.51
N PRO A 161 -3.81 -3.34 21.66
CA PRO A 161 -3.08 -3.55 22.93
C PRO A 161 -1.94 -4.57 22.87
N VAL A 162 -1.90 -5.47 21.87
CA VAL A 162 -0.81 -6.43 21.67
C VAL A 162 0.56 -5.75 21.48
N LEU A 163 0.56 -4.50 21.00
CA LEU A 163 1.75 -3.69 20.73
C LEU A 163 2.44 -3.18 22.00
N GLY A 164 1.80 -3.27 23.17
CA GLY A 164 2.40 -2.91 24.46
C GLY A 164 2.70 -1.41 24.63
N TYR A 165 1.97 -0.54 23.95
CA TYR A 165 1.95 0.89 24.29
C TYR A 165 1.27 1.11 25.64
N ALA A 166 1.83 2.00 26.46
CA ALA A 166 1.27 2.37 27.75
C ALA A 166 0.04 3.28 27.62
N SER A 167 -0.07 3.99 26.49
CA SER A 167 -1.21 4.81 26.11
C SER A 167 -1.18 5.07 24.60
N GLU A 168 -2.31 5.49 24.03
CA GLU A 168 -2.38 5.96 22.64
C GLU A 168 -1.50 7.20 22.40
N GLN A 169 -1.30 8.05 23.43
CA GLN A 169 -0.37 9.18 23.35
C GLN A 169 1.08 8.70 23.11
N GLU A 170 1.50 7.58 23.68
CA GLU A 170 2.85 7.03 23.42
C GLU A 170 3.02 6.65 21.94
N PHE A 171 1.95 6.21 21.26
CA PHE A 171 1.98 5.94 19.83
C PHE A 171 2.02 7.24 18.99
N LYS A 172 1.27 8.28 19.39
CA LYS A 172 1.32 9.61 18.76
C LYS A 172 2.69 10.28 18.93
N ASP A 173 3.33 10.09 20.08
CA ASP A 173 4.70 10.54 20.34
C ASP A 173 5.72 9.79 19.45
N ASP A 174 5.53 8.49 19.20
CA ASP A 174 6.36 7.72 18.24
C ASP A 174 6.14 8.16 16.78
N ILE A 175 4.91 8.51 16.37
CA ILE A 175 4.62 9.09 15.05
C ILE A 175 5.41 10.40 14.88
N ALA A 176 5.27 11.32 15.84
CA ALA A 176 5.97 12.60 15.81
C ALA A 176 7.51 12.44 15.84
N ALA A 177 8.03 11.41 16.52
CA ALA A 177 9.46 11.09 16.51
C ALA A 177 9.94 10.64 15.11
N LYS A 178 9.23 9.72 14.46
CA LYS A 178 9.56 9.28 13.09
C LYS A 178 9.45 10.42 12.07
N GLN A 179 8.46 11.29 12.21
CA GLN A 179 8.35 12.51 11.40
C GLN A 179 9.51 13.49 11.62
N ALA A 180 10.00 13.63 12.87
CA ALA A 180 11.19 14.43 13.16
C ALA A 180 12.50 13.83 12.59
N GLU A 181 12.52 12.52 12.31
CA GLU A 181 13.59 11.82 11.58
C GLU A 181 13.47 11.96 10.05
N GLY A 182 12.36 12.54 9.55
CA GLY A 182 12.07 12.72 8.12
C GLY A 182 11.26 11.58 7.49
N VAL A 183 10.70 10.68 8.29
CA VAL A 183 9.86 9.57 7.84
C VAL A 183 8.39 9.98 7.82
N SER A 184 7.72 9.83 6.67
CA SER A 184 6.27 10.00 6.60
C SER A 184 5.55 8.84 7.26
N VAL A 185 4.55 9.10 8.11
CA VAL A 185 3.68 8.08 8.69
C VAL A 185 2.24 8.31 8.24
N ILE A 186 1.70 7.33 7.52
CA ILE A 186 0.36 7.41 6.90
C ILE A 186 -0.54 6.29 7.41
N ILE A 187 -1.86 6.54 7.45
CA ILE A 187 -2.85 5.50 7.78
C ILE A 187 -3.25 4.74 6.52
N SER A 188 -3.13 3.41 6.52
CA SER A 188 -3.61 2.58 5.41
C SER A 188 -5.04 2.13 5.65
N VAL A 189 -5.86 2.21 4.61
CA VAL A 189 -7.26 1.79 4.63
C VAL A 189 -7.44 0.60 3.69
N GLY A 190 -7.74 -0.55 4.26
CA GLY A 190 -7.98 -1.77 3.50
C GLY A 190 -7.35 -3.01 4.10
N GLY A 191 -6.64 -3.75 3.27
CA GLY A 191 -6.24 -5.12 3.52
C GLY A 191 -7.41 -6.11 3.45
N GLN A 192 -7.07 -7.38 3.31
CA GLN A 192 -7.97 -8.50 3.03
C GLN A 192 -9.28 -8.60 3.83
N ASN A 193 -9.33 -8.08 5.06
CA ASN A 193 -10.52 -8.17 5.92
C ASN A 193 -11.40 -6.90 5.90
N ALA A 194 -11.02 -5.86 5.16
CA ALA A 194 -11.75 -4.60 5.15
C ALA A 194 -13.11 -4.70 4.45
N SER A 195 -14.11 -4.03 5.03
CA SER A 195 -15.44 -3.85 4.45
C SER A 195 -15.78 -2.39 4.12
N VAL A 196 -14.75 -1.54 3.98
CA VAL A 196 -14.90 -0.13 3.58
C VAL A 196 -15.43 -0.06 2.15
N SER A 197 -16.60 0.55 1.98
CA SER A 197 -17.28 0.71 0.69
C SER A 197 -17.55 2.19 0.44
N VAL A 198 -16.98 2.73 -0.64
CA VAL A 198 -17.12 4.13 -1.06
C VAL A 198 -17.83 4.14 -2.42
N THR A 199 -19.16 4.16 -2.37
CA THR A 199 -20.03 3.82 -3.52
C THR A 199 -21.08 4.88 -3.85
N ASP A 200 -21.09 6.00 -3.11
CA ASP A 200 -21.89 7.18 -3.37
C ASP A 200 -21.21 8.44 -2.78
N SER A 201 -21.74 9.62 -3.08
CA SER A 201 -21.17 10.88 -2.60
C SER A 201 -21.24 11.08 -1.08
N ALA A 202 -22.12 10.35 -0.38
CA ALA A 202 -22.25 10.44 1.08
C ALA A 202 -21.17 9.62 1.79
N SER A 203 -20.93 8.39 1.31
CA SER A 203 -19.83 7.53 1.73
C SER A 203 -18.46 8.12 1.36
N ALA A 204 -18.34 8.79 0.20
CA ALA A 204 -17.14 9.55 -0.15
C ALA A 204 -16.85 10.69 0.86
N GLN A 205 -17.87 11.45 1.26
CA GLN A 205 -17.72 12.50 2.26
C GLN A 205 -17.44 11.94 3.66
N ALA A 206 -18.08 10.83 4.03
CA ALA A 206 -17.82 10.14 5.29
C ALA A 206 -16.36 9.68 5.36
N PHE A 207 -15.87 9.00 4.31
CA PHE A 207 -14.48 8.59 4.16
C PHE A 207 -13.51 9.77 4.33
N ALA A 208 -13.70 10.83 3.54
CA ALA A 208 -12.85 12.02 3.59
C ALA A 208 -12.83 12.66 4.99
N ASN A 209 -14.00 12.81 5.63
CA ASN A 209 -14.11 13.37 6.97
C ASN A 209 -13.41 12.51 8.03
N SER A 210 -13.58 11.18 7.99
CA SER A 210 -12.91 10.28 8.94
C SER A 210 -11.40 10.21 8.72
N THR A 211 -10.93 10.18 7.46
CA THR A 211 -9.49 10.22 7.15
C THR A 211 -8.85 11.49 7.68
N LEU A 212 -9.46 12.66 7.41
CA LEU A 212 -9.00 13.93 7.96
C LEU A 212 -9.10 13.98 9.49
N GLY A 213 -10.09 13.32 10.09
CA GLY A 213 -10.20 13.13 11.54
C GLY A 213 -8.99 12.40 12.12
N LEU A 214 -8.68 11.22 11.58
CA LEU A 214 -7.53 10.40 12.00
C LEU A 214 -6.19 11.12 11.78
N MET A 215 -6.02 11.83 10.65
CA MET A 215 -4.84 12.66 10.42
C MET A 215 -4.66 13.75 11.49
N ASN A 216 -5.74 14.46 11.86
CA ASN A 216 -5.69 15.47 12.91
C ASN A 216 -5.50 14.88 14.32
N GLU A 217 -6.02 13.68 14.58
CA GLU A 217 -5.99 13.05 15.90
C GLU A 217 -4.67 12.35 16.22
N TYR A 218 -4.04 11.73 15.21
CA TYR A 218 -2.80 10.96 15.35
C TYR A 218 -1.57 11.66 14.77
N GLY A 219 -1.77 12.69 13.95
CA GLY A 219 -0.70 13.41 13.27
C GLY A 219 -0.25 12.79 11.95
N PHE A 220 -0.99 11.83 11.36
CA PHE A 220 -0.61 11.18 10.12
C PHE A 220 -0.43 12.18 8.95
N ASP A 221 0.63 12.01 8.16
CA ASP A 221 0.96 12.83 6.99
C ASP A 221 -0.01 12.62 5.81
N GLY A 222 -0.82 11.56 5.87
CA GLY A 222 -1.80 11.23 4.85
C GLY A 222 -2.33 9.81 4.94
N VAL A 223 -2.65 9.24 3.78
CA VAL A 223 -3.46 8.03 3.65
C VAL A 223 -2.95 7.12 2.54
N ASP A 224 -3.03 5.82 2.78
CA ASP A 224 -2.83 4.76 1.79
C ASP A 224 -4.16 4.06 1.46
N ILE A 225 -4.38 3.77 0.18
CA ILE A 225 -5.57 3.05 -0.31
C ILE A 225 -5.17 1.63 -0.72
N ASP A 226 -5.51 0.67 0.14
CA ASP A 226 -5.26 -0.78 0.00
C ASP A 226 -6.58 -1.57 0.03
N LEU A 227 -7.64 -0.98 -0.52
CA LEU A 227 -8.95 -1.65 -0.65
C LEU A 227 -8.83 -2.79 -1.66
N GLU A 228 -9.01 -4.04 -1.23
CA GLU A 228 -9.01 -5.17 -2.17
C GLU A 228 -10.37 -5.35 -2.89
N HIS A 229 -11.44 -4.71 -2.38
CA HIS A 229 -12.83 -4.86 -2.83
C HIS A 229 -13.57 -3.51 -2.81
N GLY A 230 -14.71 -3.41 -3.50
CA GLY A 230 -15.66 -2.30 -3.34
C GLY A 230 -15.25 -0.95 -3.98
N ILE A 231 -14.27 -0.95 -4.88
CA ILE A 231 -13.70 0.28 -5.45
C ILE A 231 -14.59 0.89 -6.51
N ASN A 232 -14.89 2.18 -6.33
CA ASN A 232 -15.51 3.02 -7.33
C ASN A 232 -14.61 4.25 -7.57
N ALA A 233 -14.03 4.33 -8.78
CA ALA A 233 -13.09 5.40 -9.14
C ALA A 233 -13.70 6.80 -8.95
N GLN A 234 -14.97 7.00 -9.30
CA GLN A 234 -15.64 8.30 -9.21
C GLN A 234 -15.74 8.78 -7.76
N TYR A 235 -16.26 7.93 -6.86
CA TYR A 235 -16.50 8.34 -5.47
C TYR A 235 -15.23 8.35 -4.63
N LEU A 236 -14.25 7.49 -4.93
CA LEU A 236 -12.92 7.61 -4.34
C LEU A 236 -12.17 8.85 -4.84
N THR A 237 -12.32 9.24 -6.12
CA THR A 237 -11.77 10.53 -6.61
C THR A 237 -12.37 11.69 -5.82
N GLN A 238 -13.70 11.73 -5.67
CA GLN A 238 -14.39 12.75 -4.87
C GLN A 238 -13.88 12.79 -3.41
N ALA A 239 -13.66 11.63 -2.79
CA ALA A 239 -13.13 11.53 -1.44
C ALA A 239 -11.68 12.04 -1.34
N MET A 240 -10.82 11.65 -2.29
CA MET A 240 -9.41 12.04 -2.31
C MET A 240 -9.21 13.53 -2.63
N GLU A 241 -10.04 14.12 -3.49
CA GLU A 241 -10.08 15.57 -3.71
C GLU A 241 -10.45 16.32 -2.42
N ALA A 242 -11.43 15.82 -1.66
CA ALA A 242 -11.81 16.41 -0.37
C ALA A 242 -10.71 16.26 0.69
N ILE A 243 -10.01 15.12 0.74
CA ILE A 243 -8.85 14.91 1.62
C ILE A 243 -7.71 15.86 1.22
N ARG A 244 -7.41 16.01 -0.07
CA ARG A 244 -6.40 16.97 -0.57
C ARG A 244 -6.76 18.41 -0.23
N ALA A 245 -8.03 18.79 -0.30
CA ALA A 245 -8.50 20.11 0.08
C ALA A 245 -8.37 20.38 1.59
N GLY A 246 -8.55 19.36 2.44
CA GLY A 246 -8.43 19.46 3.90
C GLY A 246 -6.98 19.40 4.42
N ALA A 247 -6.17 18.48 3.89
CA ALA A 247 -4.78 18.28 4.29
C ALA A 247 -3.79 19.27 3.62
N GLY A 248 -4.18 19.85 2.49
CA GLY A 248 -3.36 20.81 1.75
C GLY A 248 -2.15 20.19 1.05
N ALA A 249 -1.13 21.01 0.82
CA ALA A 249 -0.01 20.68 -0.07
C ALA A 249 0.86 19.49 0.40
N GLY A 250 0.96 19.27 1.72
CA GLY A 250 1.79 18.25 2.35
C GLY A 250 1.22 16.82 2.38
N LEU A 251 -0.01 16.60 1.90
CA LEU A 251 -0.64 15.28 1.88
C LEU A 251 0.26 14.22 1.22
N VAL A 252 0.56 13.16 1.97
CA VAL A 252 1.21 11.94 1.47
C VAL A 252 0.12 10.93 1.11
N TYR A 253 -0.11 10.73 -0.18
CA TYR A 253 -1.16 9.84 -0.70
C TYR A 253 -0.54 8.68 -1.46
N THR A 254 -0.72 7.45 -0.95
CA THR A 254 -0.27 6.23 -1.64
C THR A 254 -1.43 5.29 -1.97
N MET A 255 -1.15 4.33 -2.85
CA MET A 255 -2.10 3.29 -3.24
C MET A 255 -1.36 1.95 -3.37
N ALA A 256 -1.96 0.85 -2.94
CA ALA A 256 -1.41 -0.50 -3.08
C ALA A 256 -2.34 -1.46 -3.85
N PRO A 257 -2.68 -1.16 -5.12
CA PRO A 257 -3.51 -2.02 -5.95
C PRO A 257 -2.89 -3.39 -6.17
N GLN A 258 -3.71 -4.43 -6.39
CA GLN A 258 -3.21 -5.73 -6.84
C GLN A 258 -2.82 -5.64 -8.33
N THR A 259 -2.04 -6.62 -8.83
CA THR A 259 -1.63 -6.60 -10.26
C THR A 259 -2.81 -6.52 -11.26
N LEU A 260 -3.92 -7.21 -11.00
CA LEU A 260 -5.13 -7.16 -11.84
C LEU A 260 -5.67 -5.74 -11.99
N ASP A 261 -5.56 -4.95 -10.93
CA ASP A 261 -6.14 -3.63 -10.80
C ASP A 261 -5.40 -2.54 -11.60
N MET A 262 -4.22 -2.85 -12.14
CA MET A 262 -3.40 -1.93 -12.95
C MET A 262 -3.14 -2.44 -14.38
N GLN A 263 -3.72 -3.57 -14.79
CA GLN A 263 -3.54 -4.12 -16.14
C GLN A 263 -4.11 -3.24 -17.28
N ASN A 264 -4.99 -2.29 -16.98
CA ASN A 264 -5.65 -1.45 -17.98
C ASN A 264 -6.12 -0.11 -17.37
N THR A 265 -5.98 1.01 -18.09
CA THR A 265 -6.38 2.35 -17.59
C THR A 265 -7.88 2.54 -17.33
N SER A 266 -8.71 1.56 -17.69
CA SER A 266 -10.15 1.52 -17.39
C SER A 266 -10.52 0.71 -16.13
N THR A 267 -9.56 0.07 -15.45
CA THR A 267 -9.82 -0.53 -14.13
C THR A 267 -10.09 0.58 -13.11
N PRO A 268 -10.95 0.37 -12.08
CA PRO A 268 -11.29 1.42 -11.13
C PRO A 268 -10.10 2.02 -10.38
N TYR A 269 -9.10 1.19 -10.07
CA TYR A 269 -7.87 1.61 -9.36
C TYR A 269 -6.96 2.47 -10.24
N PHE A 270 -6.73 2.07 -11.50
CA PHE A 270 -5.90 2.86 -12.41
C PHE A 270 -6.62 4.15 -12.82
N GLN A 271 -7.95 4.11 -13.00
CA GLN A 271 -8.75 5.34 -13.16
C GLN A 271 -8.60 6.28 -11.97
N LEU A 272 -8.68 5.78 -10.72
CA LEU A 272 -8.47 6.59 -9.52
C LEU A 272 -7.06 7.22 -9.52
N ALA A 273 -6.02 6.44 -9.81
CA ALA A 273 -4.64 6.94 -9.87
C ALA A 273 -4.47 8.03 -10.93
N LEU A 274 -5.07 7.86 -12.12
CA LEU A 274 -5.01 8.86 -13.20
C LEU A 274 -5.82 10.12 -12.92
N ASN A 275 -6.97 10.00 -12.25
CA ASN A 275 -7.80 11.13 -11.83
C ASN A 275 -7.12 11.97 -10.75
N THR A 276 -6.34 11.35 -9.87
CA THR A 276 -5.71 11.97 -8.70
C THR A 276 -4.21 12.25 -8.86
N ARG A 277 -3.64 11.94 -10.03
CA ARG A 277 -2.19 12.04 -10.33
C ARG A 277 -1.55 13.39 -10.01
N ASP A 278 -2.32 14.47 -9.95
CA ASP A 278 -1.79 15.82 -9.67
C ASP A 278 -1.39 15.98 -8.17
N PHE A 279 -1.78 15.04 -7.31
CA PHE A 279 -1.41 15.00 -5.88
C PHE A 279 -1.12 13.58 -5.32
N LEU A 280 -1.17 12.54 -6.15
CA LEU A 280 -0.77 11.17 -5.82
C LEU A 280 0.75 11.08 -5.61
N THR A 281 1.19 10.57 -4.45
CA THR A 281 2.62 10.42 -4.12
C THR A 281 3.23 9.19 -4.80
N VAL A 282 2.63 8.00 -4.63
CA VAL A 282 3.10 6.75 -5.28
C VAL A 282 2.04 5.64 -5.30
N VAL A 283 1.96 4.93 -6.42
CA VAL A 283 1.33 3.60 -6.54
C VAL A 283 2.36 2.53 -6.27
N ASN A 284 2.25 1.92 -5.09
CA ASN A 284 3.03 0.79 -4.62
C ASN A 284 2.29 -0.51 -4.95
N MET A 285 2.12 -0.82 -6.25
CA MET A 285 1.36 -2.00 -6.68
C MET A 285 1.93 -3.30 -6.04
N GLN A 286 1.06 -4.21 -5.64
CA GLN A 286 1.42 -5.49 -5.03
C GLN A 286 1.83 -6.51 -6.11
N TYR A 287 3.13 -6.73 -6.33
CA TYR A 287 3.66 -7.69 -7.32
C TYR A 287 3.67 -9.16 -6.82
N TYR A 288 2.81 -9.48 -5.85
CA TYR A 288 2.78 -10.74 -5.10
C TYR A 288 1.35 -11.24 -4.89
N ASN A 289 1.19 -12.44 -4.30
CA ASN A 289 -0.10 -13.16 -4.24
C ASN A 289 -0.82 -13.31 -5.60
N SER A 290 -0.07 -13.11 -6.70
CA SER A 290 -0.59 -13.04 -8.07
C SER A 290 -0.20 -14.27 -8.88
N GLY A 291 -0.99 -14.52 -9.92
CA GLY A 291 -0.65 -15.47 -10.97
C GLY A 291 0.34 -14.87 -11.98
N SER A 292 0.25 -15.35 -13.22
CA SER A 292 0.91 -14.67 -14.34
C SER A 292 0.04 -13.51 -14.86
N MET A 293 0.69 -12.46 -15.34
CA MET A 293 0.05 -11.24 -15.87
C MET A 293 0.67 -10.85 -17.21
N LEU A 294 0.00 -9.98 -17.96
CA LEU A 294 0.56 -9.42 -19.20
C LEU A 294 1.45 -8.23 -18.85
N GLY A 295 2.63 -8.13 -19.47
CA GLY A 295 3.44 -6.91 -19.48
C GLY A 295 2.92 -5.85 -20.45
N CYS A 296 3.55 -4.68 -20.48
CA CYS A 296 3.24 -3.62 -21.45
C CYS A 296 3.45 -4.05 -22.92
N ASP A 297 4.29 -5.04 -23.17
CA ASP A 297 4.55 -5.68 -24.47
C ASP A 297 3.52 -6.78 -24.84
N GLY A 298 2.54 -7.02 -23.97
CA GLY A 298 1.53 -8.07 -24.13
C GLY A 298 2.04 -9.50 -23.91
N GLN A 299 3.26 -9.71 -23.42
CA GLN A 299 3.78 -11.04 -23.09
C GLN A 299 3.40 -11.45 -21.67
N VAL A 300 3.34 -12.77 -21.42
CA VAL A 300 2.96 -13.33 -20.11
C VAL A 300 4.17 -13.48 -19.21
N TYR A 301 4.15 -12.80 -18.06
CA TYR A 301 5.17 -12.86 -17.01
C TYR A 301 4.61 -13.50 -15.74
N SER A 302 5.44 -14.24 -15.01
CA SER A 302 5.06 -14.89 -13.74
C SER A 302 5.72 -14.20 -12.54
N SER A 303 4.92 -13.98 -11.48
CA SER A 303 5.39 -13.41 -10.22
C SER A 303 6.59 -14.18 -9.65
N GLY A 304 7.48 -13.46 -8.94
CA GLY A 304 8.75 -14.01 -8.44
C GLY A 304 9.98 -13.78 -9.34
N SER A 305 9.93 -12.83 -10.29
CA SER A 305 11.02 -12.59 -11.26
C SER A 305 11.28 -11.10 -11.50
N VAL A 306 12.51 -10.74 -11.96
CA VAL A 306 12.84 -9.36 -12.41
C VAL A 306 11.85 -8.93 -13.50
N ASP A 307 11.64 -9.78 -14.50
CA ASP A 307 10.79 -9.49 -15.65
C ASP A 307 9.35 -9.14 -15.25
N PHE A 308 8.78 -9.83 -14.25
CA PHE A 308 7.45 -9.52 -13.74
C PHE A 308 7.37 -8.14 -13.07
N LEU A 309 8.41 -7.74 -12.32
CA LEU A 309 8.46 -6.40 -11.73
C LEU A 309 8.56 -5.34 -12.83
N THR A 310 9.49 -5.51 -13.77
CA THR A 310 9.79 -4.51 -14.81
C THR A 310 8.68 -4.38 -15.86
N ALA A 311 8.12 -5.50 -16.33
CA ALA A 311 7.14 -5.50 -17.42
C ALA A 311 5.75 -5.02 -16.99
N LEU A 312 5.38 -5.18 -15.70
CA LEU A 312 4.15 -4.64 -15.14
C LEU A 312 4.32 -3.18 -14.69
N ALA A 313 5.48 -2.79 -14.14
CA ALA A 313 5.78 -1.39 -13.85
C ALA A 313 5.73 -0.53 -15.12
N CYS A 314 6.23 -1.07 -16.24
CA CYS A 314 6.14 -0.47 -17.57
C CYS A 314 4.69 -0.06 -17.95
N ILE A 315 3.67 -0.86 -17.59
CA ILE A 315 2.27 -0.52 -17.89
C ILE A 315 1.89 0.82 -17.26
N GLN A 316 2.26 1.03 -16.00
CA GLN A 316 1.98 2.27 -15.26
C GLN A 316 2.76 3.45 -15.85
N LEU A 317 4.06 3.24 -16.11
CA LEU A 317 5.01 4.23 -16.60
C LEU A 317 4.74 4.69 -18.05
N GLU A 318 4.11 3.85 -18.88
CA GLU A 318 3.74 4.20 -20.26
C GLU A 318 2.31 4.73 -20.41
N ASN A 319 1.43 4.51 -19.42
CA ASN A 319 0.02 4.86 -19.50
C ASN A 319 -0.43 6.00 -18.56
N GLY A 320 0.51 6.86 -18.16
CA GLY A 320 0.20 8.22 -17.69
C GLY A 320 0.50 8.55 -16.23
N LEU A 321 1.11 7.63 -15.47
CA LEU A 321 1.73 7.98 -14.19
C LEU A 321 3.17 8.46 -14.40
N ALA A 322 3.61 9.45 -13.62
CA ALA A 322 5.01 9.86 -13.62
C ALA A 322 5.89 8.77 -12.95
N PRO A 323 7.19 8.66 -13.27
CA PRO A 323 8.10 7.71 -12.62
C PRO A 323 8.10 7.82 -11.09
N SER A 324 8.06 9.05 -10.59
CA SER A 324 8.01 9.35 -9.15
C SER A 324 6.70 8.94 -8.47
N GLN A 325 5.75 8.38 -9.24
CA GLN A 325 4.48 7.85 -8.77
C GLN A 325 4.37 6.32 -8.93
N VAL A 326 5.46 5.62 -9.29
CA VAL A 326 5.46 4.15 -9.46
C VAL A 326 6.51 3.52 -8.52
N GLY A 327 6.05 2.60 -7.68
CA GLY A 327 6.88 1.84 -6.74
C GLY A 327 6.70 0.32 -6.88
N LEU A 328 7.73 -0.44 -6.52
CA LEU A 328 7.75 -1.91 -6.61
C LEU A 328 7.38 -2.56 -5.26
N GLY A 329 6.11 -2.91 -5.07
CA GLY A 329 5.61 -3.60 -3.87
C GLY A 329 5.89 -5.09 -3.86
N VAL A 330 6.71 -5.57 -2.91
CA VAL A 330 7.11 -6.98 -2.79
C VAL A 330 7.08 -7.50 -1.35
N PRO A 331 6.95 -8.81 -1.11
CA PRO A 331 6.97 -9.37 0.25
C PRO A 331 8.38 -9.27 0.86
N ALA A 332 8.49 -8.85 2.12
CA ALA A 332 9.76 -8.71 2.84
C ALA A 332 10.47 -10.05 3.04
N SER A 333 9.68 -11.13 3.16
CA SER A 333 10.17 -12.49 3.39
C SER A 333 9.23 -13.52 2.75
N PRO A 334 9.66 -14.79 2.60
CA PRO A 334 8.79 -15.87 2.15
C PRO A 334 7.56 -16.13 3.04
N ASN A 335 7.55 -15.63 4.28
CA ASN A 335 6.42 -15.78 5.21
C ASN A 335 5.37 -14.67 5.05
N ALA A 336 5.72 -13.57 4.37
CA ALA A 336 4.88 -12.38 4.30
C ALA A 336 3.73 -12.49 3.28
N ALA A 337 3.84 -13.38 2.28
CA ALA A 337 2.85 -13.60 1.24
C ALA A 337 2.77 -15.09 0.85
N GLY A 338 1.65 -15.51 0.26
CA GLY A 338 1.45 -16.87 -0.23
C GLY A 338 2.20 -17.19 -1.52
N SER A 339 2.51 -16.17 -2.33
CA SER A 339 3.38 -16.26 -3.52
C SER A 339 4.07 -14.92 -3.80
N GLY A 340 5.09 -14.92 -4.68
CA GLY A 340 5.68 -13.70 -5.24
C GLY A 340 6.83 -13.07 -4.45
N TYR A 341 7.29 -13.70 -3.36
CA TYR A 341 8.56 -13.31 -2.72
C TYR A 341 9.73 -13.38 -3.72
N VAL A 342 10.58 -12.35 -3.69
CA VAL A 342 11.83 -12.26 -4.44
C VAL A 342 12.97 -11.84 -3.51
N SER A 343 14.20 -12.27 -3.81
CA SER A 343 15.36 -11.81 -3.03
C SER A 343 15.62 -10.31 -3.26
N PRO A 344 16.25 -9.59 -2.30
CA PRO A 344 16.61 -8.18 -2.48
C PRO A 344 17.46 -7.90 -3.73
N SER A 345 18.28 -8.87 -4.16
CA SER A 345 19.04 -8.80 -5.42
C SER A 345 18.17 -8.70 -6.67
N VAL A 346 16.96 -9.27 -6.66
CA VAL A 346 15.97 -9.19 -7.76
C VAL A 346 15.26 -7.84 -7.73
N VAL A 347 14.89 -7.34 -6.54
CA VAL A 347 14.28 -6.00 -6.38
C VAL A 347 15.22 -4.92 -6.92
N THR A 348 16.47 -4.92 -6.45
CA THR A 348 17.48 -3.96 -6.93
C THR A 348 17.80 -4.12 -8.42
N ALA A 349 17.75 -5.34 -8.97
CA ALA A 349 17.93 -5.56 -10.42
C ALA A 349 16.76 -4.99 -11.25
N ALA A 350 15.53 -5.09 -10.76
CA ALA A 350 14.38 -4.46 -11.40
C ALA A 350 14.46 -2.92 -11.32
N LEU A 351 14.90 -2.37 -10.18
CA LEU A 351 15.12 -0.93 -10.01
C LEU A 351 16.21 -0.40 -10.96
N ASP A 352 17.39 -1.04 -11.04
CA ASP A 352 18.44 -0.69 -12.00
C ASP A 352 18.01 -0.88 -13.47
N CYS A 353 17.10 -1.82 -13.75
CA CYS A 353 16.59 -2.02 -15.10
C CYS A 353 15.69 -0.86 -15.52
N LEU A 354 14.74 -0.46 -14.67
CA LEU A 354 13.84 0.65 -14.94
C LEU A 354 14.57 2.00 -14.95
N THR A 355 15.47 2.25 -13.98
CA THR A 355 16.14 3.55 -13.82
C THR A 355 17.35 3.75 -14.74
N LYS A 356 18.12 2.69 -15.02
CA LYS A 356 19.43 2.76 -15.70
C LYS A 356 19.55 1.86 -16.92
N GLY A 357 18.58 1.00 -17.20
CA GLY A 357 18.62 0.05 -18.32
C GLY A 357 19.65 -1.06 -18.11
N THR A 358 19.99 -1.39 -16.86
CA THR A 358 20.99 -2.41 -16.51
C THR A 358 20.41 -3.48 -15.61
N ARG A 359 21.00 -4.69 -15.60
CA ARG A 359 20.53 -5.84 -14.80
C ARG A 359 19.09 -6.30 -15.08
N CYS A 360 18.52 -5.91 -16.22
CA CYS A 360 17.26 -6.44 -16.75
C CYS A 360 17.29 -7.97 -16.95
N GLY A 361 16.11 -8.58 -17.00
CA GLY A 361 15.94 -9.99 -17.36
C GLY A 361 15.81 -10.19 -18.86
N ALA A 362 14.82 -10.99 -19.30
CA ALA A 362 14.47 -11.13 -20.71
C ALA A 362 13.67 -9.93 -21.23
N PHE A 363 12.89 -9.27 -20.36
CA PHE A 363 12.23 -8.00 -20.66
C PHE A 363 13.23 -6.85 -20.46
N VAL A 364 13.34 -6.00 -21.48
CA VAL A 364 14.15 -4.77 -21.45
C VAL A 364 13.24 -3.62 -21.89
N PRO A 365 13.00 -2.60 -21.04
CA PRO A 365 12.22 -1.44 -21.44
C PRO A 365 12.89 -0.65 -22.58
N ASP A 366 12.08 -0.06 -23.47
CA ASP A 366 12.56 0.79 -24.57
C ASP A 366 13.17 2.14 -24.10
N ARG A 367 12.99 2.51 -22.83
CA ARG A 367 13.52 3.73 -22.21
C ARG A 367 13.80 3.52 -20.73
N THR A 368 14.59 4.40 -20.14
CA THR A 368 14.78 4.46 -18.69
C THR A 368 13.91 5.54 -18.05
N TRP A 369 13.63 5.35 -16.76
CA TRP A 369 12.88 6.26 -15.91
C TRP A 369 13.68 6.49 -14.62
N PRO A 370 14.66 7.42 -14.62
CA PRO A 370 15.55 7.63 -13.47
C PRO A 370 14.78 7.97 -12.20
N ASP A 371 13.80 8.88 -12.30
CA ASP A 371 12.99 9.42 -11.20
C ASP A 371 11.97 8.41 -10.62
N LEU A 372 12.16 7.10 -10.82
CA LEU A 372 11.29 6.04 -10.27
C LEU A 372 11.25 6.12 -8.74
N ARG A 373 10.07 6.07 -8.12
CA ARG A 373 9.95 6.27 -6.67
C ARG A 373 10.76 5.26 -5.85
N GLY A 374 10.84 4.00 -6.27
CA GLY A 374 11.58 2.97 -5.53
C GLY A 374 10.74 1.74 -5.24
N ALA A 375 10.68 1.32 -3.98
CA ALA A 375 10.13 0.03 -3.58
C ALA A 375 9.23 0.12 -2.33
N MET A 376 8.32 -0.84 -2.21
CA MET A 376 7.47 -1.03 -1.06
C MET A 376 7.60 -2.46 -0.54
N THR A 377 7.41 -2.65 0.77
CA THR A 377 7.23 -4.00 1.31
C THR A 377 6.08 -4.18 2.28
N TRP A 378 5.38 -5.29 2.07
CA TRP A 378 4.65 -6.00 3.12
C TRP A 378 5.62 -7.00 3.77
N SER A 379 6.13 -6.76 4.98
CA SER A 379 5.90 -5.64 5.88
C SER A 379 7.14 -5.40 6.75
N VAL A 380 7.25 -4.27 7.44
CA VAL A 380 8.39 -3.97 8.33
C VAL A 380 8.48 -4.97 9.48
N ASN A 381 7.35 -5.56 9.88
CA ASN A 381 7.27 -6.62 10.88
C ASN A 381 7.80 -7.98 10.37
N TRP A 382 7.57 -8.29 9.08
CA TRP A 382 8.12 -9.49 8.45
C TRP A 382 9.59 -9.34 8.06
N ASP A 383 10.06 -8.12 7.78
CA ASP A 383 11.49 -7.84 7.60
C ASP A 383 12.24 -7.94 8.94
N ALA A 384 11.72 -7.32 10.01
CA ALA A 384 12.25 -7.47 11.37
C ALA A 384 12.31 -8.93 11.84
N HIS A 385 11.26 -9.71 11.56
CA HIS A 385 11.25 -11.16 11.78
C HIS A 385 12.35 -11.91 11.01
N SER A 386 12.80 -11.35 9.89
CA SER A 386 13.86 -11.89 9.02
C SER A 386 15.22 -11.21 9.25
N GLY A 387 15.38 -10.43 10.33
CA GLY A 387 16.63 -9.74 10.67
C GLY A 387 16.94 -8.51 9.83
N ASN A 388 15.92 -7.80 9.35
CA ASN A 388 16.02 -6.66 8.43
C ASN A 388 16.75 -6.99 7.12
N ALA A 389 16.72 -8.25 6.69
CA ALA A 389 17.48 -8.73 5.53
C ALA A 389 17.02 -8.12 4.20
N TRP A 390 15.80 -7.59 4.13
CA TRP A 390 15.27 -6.92 2.96
C TRP A 390 15.62 -5.42 2.96
N SER A 391 15.26 -4.67 4.02
CA SER A 391 15.51 -3.23 4.08
C SER A 391 17.00 -2.88 4.05
N ASN A 392 17.86 -3.64 4.76
CA ASN A 392 19.32 -3.44 4.76
C ASN A 392 19.99 -3.57 3.36
N VAL A 393 19.28 -4.08 2.35
CA VAL A 393 19.79 -4.19 0.97
C VAL A 393 19.01 -3.30 0.00
N VAL A 394 17.68 -3.22 0.14
CA VAL A 394 16.84 -2.42 -0.77
C VAL A 394 16.89 -0.94 -0.41
N GLY A 395 16.85 -0.57 0.87
CA GLY A 395 16.87 0.83 1.32
C GLY A 395 18.12 1.61 0.88
N PRO A 396 19.35 1.11 1.10
CA PRO A 396 20.56 1.79 0.64
C PRO A 396 20.70 1.83 -0.89
N HIS A 397 20.05 0.90 -1.60
CA HIS A 397 20.04 0.90 -3.06
C HIS A 397 19.03 1.91 -3.63
N VAL A 398 17.82 1.99 -3.05
CA VAL A 398 16.79 2.99 -3.39
C VAL A 398 17.33 4.41 -3.17
N ARG A 399 17.95 4.67 -2.01
CA ARG A 399 18.59 5.97 -1.70
C ARG A 399 19.81 6.31 -2.57
N GLY A 400 20.30 5.37 -3.38
CA GLY A 400 21.44 5.52 -4.28
C GLY A 400 21.10 5.26 -5.76
N LEU A 401 19.83 5.45 -6.13
CA LEU A 401 19.39 5.34 -7.53
C LEU A 401 20.03 6.43 -8.43
#